data_AF-A0A9X2GKS9-F1
#
_entry.id   AF-A0A9X2GKS9-F1
#
_cell.length_a   1.000
_cell.length_b   1.000
_cell.length_c   1.000
_cell.angle_alpha   90.00
_cell.angle_beta   90.00
_cell.angle_gamma   90.00
#
_symmetry.space_group_name_H-M   'P 1'
#
loop_
_entity.id
_entity.type
_entity.pdbx_description
1 polymer ?
#
loop_
_entity_poly.entity_id
_entity_poly.type
_entity_poly.pdbx_seq_one_letter_code
_entity_poly.pdbx_strand_id
1 'polypeptide(L)'
;MIRIFRAPLAVTAAVLALAACSPGDTTAGTAPSGSASAQPPSASAQGDGTLSIGTVLPQTGSLAYLGPPMFGGVDLALKEINEAGGVLGKPVAKSDTDSGDTTTNIASQSVDKLLTEKVDAIVGAASSSVSESIIDKITRAGVVQFSPANTSDKFTTIEDDGLYFRTAPPDKLQGRVLGDLVVADGNDTIGILAMQDSYGSGLADQVTKTAQDGGATVVERVDYDPKAADFSADVAKIKAANPKGIVLIGFEETSKVVQELVKQGLTSDKYKWYMVDGNMSNTNFAQTPKGTMDGVKGTLPGAEAPEAFQKRLLKVNPELAEYTYAAESYDAVTLIALAAEAAKADTGAAIAGKLVEVSKGGTKCTGFKECADLLKAGTDIDYDGVSGPVDFNDVGDPSVATIGVYQYRADNTFDAAKAIEYRRGNIDG
;
A
#
# COMPACT_ATOMS: atom_id res chain seq x y z
N MET A 1 7.63 32.59 -53.36
CA MET A 1 8.42 33.62 -54.07
C MET A 1 9.66 33.94 -53.25
N ILE A 2 10.79 34.02 -53.94
CA ILE A 2 12.18 33.97 -53.47
C ILE A 2 12.69 35.36 -53.06
N ARG A 3 13.56 35.42 -52.01
CA ARG A 3 14.70 36.35 -51.77
C ARG A 3 15.22 36.07 -50.34
N ILE A 4 16.23 35.23 -50.08
CA ILE A 4 17.69 35.32 -50.32
C ILE A 4 18.31 36.67 -49.86
N PHE A 5 19.00 36.64 -48.72
CA PHE A 5 20.18 37.46 -48.42
C PHE A 5 21.26 36.61 -47.72
N ARG A 6 22.52 36.94 -48.03
CA ARG A 6 23.76 36.16 -47.88
C ARG A 6 24.52 36.50 -46.58
N ALA A 7 25.03 35.46 -45.89
CA ALA A 7 26.42 35.17 -45.41
C ALA A 7 27.37 36.33 -44.96
N PRO A 8 28.27 36.14 -43.95
CA PRO A 8 29.35 35.14 -44.04
C PRO A 8 29.78 34.35 -42.78
N LEU A 9 30.54 33.29 -43.08
CA LEU A 9 31.37 32.39 -42.27
C LEU A 9 32.39 33.09 -41.36
N ALA A 10 32.74 32.43 -40.25
CA ALA A 10 34.11 32.36 -39.76
C ALA A 10 34.43 30.93 -39.28
N VAL A 11 35.42 30.31 -39.93
CA VAL A 11 36.04 29.02 -39.62
C VAL A 11 37.43 29.30 -39.04
N THR A 12 37.82 28.62 -37.96
CA THR A 12 39.23 28.38 -37.57
C THR A 12 39.25 27.14 -36.67
N ALA A 13 39.65 25.97 -37.16
CA ALA A 13 41.01 25.46 -37.37
C ALA A 13 41.65 24.91 -36.07
N ALA A 14 41.68 23.57 -35.99
CA ALA A 14 42.37 22.78 -34.99
C ALA A 14 43.89 22.76 -35.22
N VAL A 15 44.69 22.67 -34.15
CA VAL A 15 46.09 22.20 -34.20
C VAL A 15 46.39 21.35 -32.97
N LEU A 16 46.65 20.06 -33.23
CA LEU A 16 47.34 19.10 -32.35
C LEU A 16 48.78 19.57 -32.08
N ALA A 17 49.26 19.39 -30.85
CA ALA A 17 50.71 19.41 -30.56
C ALA A 17 51.11 18.19 -29.73
N LEU A 18 52.17 17.55 -30.22
CA LEU A 18 52.73 16.25 -29.88
C LEU A 18 53.38 16.22 -28.50
N ALA A 19 53.16 15.14 -27.74
CA ALA A 19 53.99 14.78 -26.59
C ALA A 19 55.30 14.13 -27.07
N ALA A 20 56.43 14.75 -26.72
CA ALA A 20 57.77 14.24 -26.98
C ALA A 20 58.17 13.21 -25.91
N CYS A 21 58.64 12.04 -26.35
CA CYS A 21 59.43 11.12 -25.55
C CYS A 21 60.91 11.55 -25.55
N SER A 22 61.57 11.49 -24.40
CA SER A 22 63.02 11.30 -24.34
C SER A 22 63.37 10.38 -23.15
N PRO A 23 64.19 9.32 -23.35
CA PRO A 23 64.54 8.33 -22.34
C PRO A 23 65.87 8.67 -21.63
N GLY A 24 66.06 8.18 -20.41
CA GLY A 24 67.33 8.28 -19.69
C GLY A 24 67.32 7.47 -18.40
N ASP A 25 67.93 6.29 -18.47
CA ASP A 25 68.02 5.23 -17.48
C ASP A 25 68.67 5.63 -16.14
N THR A 26 68.21 5.08 -15.00
CA THR A 26 68.86 3.92 -14.35
C THR A 26 68.32 3.62 -12.93
N THR A 27 68.06 2.33 -12.70
CA THR A 27 68.15 1.55 -11.44
C THR A 27 67.03 1.60 -10.38
N ALA A 28 66.21 0.53 -10.43
CA ALA A 28 65.80 -0.37 -9.35
C ALA A 28 65.13 0.21 -8.08
N GLY A 29 63.81 0.00 -7.97
CA GLY A 29 63.06 0.06 -6.72
C GLY A 29 61.62 -0.41 -6.91
N THR A 30 61.25 -1.47 -6.19
CA THR A 30 59.95 -2.14 -6.12
C THR A 30 58.75 -1.18 -6.10
N ALA A 31 57.73 -1.44 -6.93
CA ALA A 31 56.50 -0.67 -7.03
C ALA A 31 55.67 -0.72 -5.73
N PRO A 32 55.19 0.41 -5.18
CA PRO A 32 54.09 0.40 -4.24
C PRO A 32 52.77 0.45 -5.00
N SER A 33 51.93 -0.58 -4.77
CA SER A 33 50.52 -0.59 -5.14
C SER A 33 49.82 0.62 -4.52
N GLY A 34 49.36 1.54 -5.36
CA GLY A 34 48.55 2.67 -4.94
C GLY A 34 47.16 2.20 -4.52
N SER A 35 46.92 2.14 -3.22
CA SER A 35 45.60 1.97 -2.63
C SER A 35 44.71 3.13 -3.07
N ALA A 36 43.67 2.83 -3.86
CA ALA A 36 42.56 3.74 -4.07
C ALA A 36 41.87 3.92 -2.70
N SER A 37 42.06 5.09 -2.10
CA SER A 37 41.34 5.51 -0.90
C SER A 37 39.85 5.58 -1.23
N ALA A 38 39.10 4.62 -0.71
CA ALA A 38 37.65 4.64 -0.72
C ALA A 38 37.16 5.95 -0.06
N GLN A 39 36.41 6.73 -0.82
CA GLN A 39 35.70 7.88 -0.29
C GLN A 39 34.68 7.36 0.74
N PRO A 40 34.67 7.84 1.99
CA PRO A 40 33.67 7.43 2.95
C PRO A 40 32.27 7.74 2.40
N PRO A 41 31.25 6.91 2.70
CA PRO A 41 29.88 7.21 2.31
C PRO A 41 29.54 8.62 2.79
N SER A 42 28.99 9.43 1.88
CA SER A 42 28.41 10.72 2.21
C SER A 42 27.50 10.52 3.42
N ALA A 43 27.84 11.15 4.54
CA ALA A 43 27.03 11.12 5.75
C ALA A 43 25.60 11.51 5.35
N SER A 44 24.68 10.56 5.42
CA SER A 44 23.25 10.84 5.33
C SER A 44 22.97 11.97 6.31
N ALA A 45 22.32 13.04 5.86
CA ALA A 45 21.93 14.13 6.74
C ALA A 45 21.22 13.51 7.96
N GLN A 46 21.68 13.82 9.16
CA GLN A 46 21.33 13.07 10.36
C GLN A 46 19.92 13.40 10.90
N GLY A 47 19.17 14.23 10.17
CA GLY A 47 17.90 14.85 10.55
C GLY A 47 18.00 15.67 11.83
N ASP A 48 16.88 15.93 12.52
CA ASP A 48 16.87 16.68 13.79
C ASP A 48 16.89 15.76 15.04
N GLY A 49 16.87 14.46 14.80
CA GLY A 49 16.89 13.41 15.80
C GLY A 49 15.56 13.28 16.55
N THR A 50 14.45 13.72 15.96
CA THR A 50 13.09 13.61 16.48
C THR A 50 12.18 13.09 15.36
N LEU A 51 11.98 11.77 15.34
CA LEU A 51 11.10 11.17 14.35
C LEU A 51 9.69 11.77 14.46
N SER A 52 9.25 12.39 13.37
CA SER A 52 7.94 13.02 13.23
C SER A 52 7.13 12.32 12.15
N ILE A 53 5.97 11.78 12.51
CA ILE A 53 5.11 11.02 11.61
C ILE A 53 3.82 11.80 11.34
N GLY A 54 3.54 12.05 10.07
CA GLY A 54 2.25 12.53 9.59
C GLY A 54 1.32 11.36 9.26
N THR A 55 0.01 11.57 9.35
CA THR A 55 -0.98 10.64 8.77
C THR A 55 -1.82 11.36 7.73
N VAL A 56 -2.07 10.70 6.60
CA VAL A 56 -3.05 11.11 5.59
C VAL A 56 -4.02 9.94 5.43
N LEU A 57 -4.83 9.70 6.46
CA LEU A 57 -5.75 8.56 6.54
C LEU A 57 -7.19 9.05 6.41
N PRO A 58 -8.13 8.20 5.96
CA PRO A 58 -9.49 8.64 5.65
C PRO A 58 -10.24 9.01 6.93
N GLN A 59 -10.58 10.29 7.08
CA GLN A 59 -11.52 10.80 8.07
C GLN A 59 -12.85 11.18 7.42
N THR A 60 -12.80 11.61 6.16
CA THR A 60 -13.96 11.86 5.32
C THR A 60 -13.87 11.08 4.01
N GLY A 61 -14.96 11.11 3.24
CA GLY A 61 -15.04 10.46 1.95
C GLY A 61 -15.44 8.99 2.01
N SER A 62 -15.40 8.34 0.84
CA SER A 62 -15.92 6.99 0.59
C SER A 62 -15.22 5.87 1.37
N LEU A 63 -14.05 6.14 1.94
CA LEU A 63 -13.26 5.21 2.75
C LEU A 63 -13.21 5.57 4.24
N ALA A 64 -14.00 6.56 4.71
CA ALA A 64 -13.97 7.02 6.10
C ALA A 64 -14.21 5.89 7.13
N TYR A 65 -14.92 4.83 6.74
CA TYR A 65 -15.16 3.66 7.59
C TYR A 65 -13.88 2.87 7.93
N LEU A 66 -12.82 2.97 7.11
CA LEU A 66 -11.50 2.37 7.39
C LEU A 66 -10.66 3.22 8.35
N GLY A 67 -11.00 4.49 8.55
CA GLY A 67 -10.25 5.42 9.39
C GLY A 67 -10.06 4.91 10.83
N PRO A 68 -11.13 4.59 11.59
CA PRO A 68 -11.01 4.19 12.98
C PRO A 68 -10.03 3.03 13.26
N PRO A 69 -10.05 1.89 12.54
CA PRO A 69 -9.05 0.83 12.74
C PRO A 69 -7.63 1.28 12.38
N MET A 70 -7.45 2.02 11.29
CA MET A 70 -6.13 2.47 10.84
C MET A 70 -5.49 3.44 11.84
N PHE A 71 -6.24 4.46 12.30
CA PHE A 71 -5.78 5.36 13.37
C PHE A 71 -5.49 4.60 14.66
N GLY A 72 -6.35 3.64 15.04
CA GLY A 72 -6.11 2.78 16.20
C GLY A 72 -4.80 2.00 16.12
N GLY A 73 -4.45 1.49 14.94
CA GLY A 73 -3.17 0.83 14.68
C GLY A 73 -1.97 1.76 14.82
N VAL A 74 -2.04 2.94 14.20
CA VAL A 74 -1.00 3.99 14.32
C VAL A 74 -0.80 4.40 15.78
N ASP A 75 -1.89 4.70 16.49
CA ASP A 75 -1.85 5.18 17.88
C ASP A 75 -1.31 4.12 18.83
N LEU A 76 -1.67 2.85 18.62
CA LEU A 76 -1.12 1.75 19.40
C LEU A 76 0.39 1.60 19.19
N ALA A 77 0.87 1.66 17.94
CA ALA A 77 2.30 1.57 17.64
C ALA A 77 3.08 2.71 18.30
N LEU A 78 2.63 3.96 18.11
CA LEU A 78 3.28 5.14 18.70
C LEU A 78 3.31 5.08 20.22
N LYS A 79 2.22 4.63 20.86
CA LYS A 79 2.16 4.45 22.31
C LYS A 79 3.25 3.48 22.78
N GLU A 80 3.36 2.32 22.16
CA GLU A 80 4.32 1.29 22.57
C GLU A 80 5.76 1.67 22.25
N ILE A 81 6.01 2.35 21.13
CA ILE A 81 7.31 2.94 20.79
C ILE A 81 7.75 3.94 21.86
N ASN A 82 6.87 4.87 22.24
CA ASN A 82 7.18 5.89 23.22
C ASN A 82 7.34 5.32 24.64
N GLU A 83 6.54 4.30 25.01
CA GLU A 83 6.72 3.55 26.27
C GLU A 83 8.05 2.78 26.32
N ALA A 84 8.60 2.39 25.17
CA ALA A 84 9.91 1.75 25.05
C ALA A 84 11.10 2.73 25.06
N GLY A 85 10.85 4.03 25.24
CA GLY A 85 11.88 5.09 25.25
C GLY A 85 11.97 5.90 23.96
N GLY A 86 11.06 5.67 23.01
CA GLY A 86 10.99 6.40 21.75
C GLY A 86 12.05 5.99 20.74
N VAL A 87 12.24 6.84 19.73
CA VAL A 87 13.20 6.66 18.63
C VAL A 87 14.35 7.65 18.79
N LEU A 88 15.58 7.18 18.65
CA LEU A 88 16.81 7.95 18.90
C LEU A 88 16.83 8.57 20.32
N GLY A 89 16.15 7.91 21.27
CA GLY A 89 16.02 8.35 22.65
C GLY A 89 15.03 9.50 22.87
N LYS A 90 14.19 9.83 21.88
CA LYS A 90 13.13 10.85 22.00
C LYS A 90 11.76 10.28 21.65
N PRO A 91 10.67 10.79 22.26
CA PRO A 91 9.32 10.43 21.84
C PRO A 91 9.07 10.80 20.37
N VAL A 92 8.35 9.94 19.66
CA VAL A 92 7.90 10.18 18.29
C VAL A 92 6.76 11.19 18.29
N ALA A 93 6.84 12.21 17.43
CA ALA A 93 5.79 13.20 17.24
C ALA A 93 4.78 12.73 16.18
N LYS A 94 3.51 13.11 16.33
CA LYS A 94 2.41 12.73 15.42
C LYS A 94 1.64 13.96 14.97
N SER A 95 1.28 14.02 13.68
CA SER A 95 0.34 15.00 13.14
C SER A 95 -0.70 14.31 12.26
N ASP A 96 -1.97 14.39 12.64
CA ASP A 96 -3.07 13.79 11.89
C ASP A 96 -3.68 14.73 10.86
N THR A 97 -3.94 14.20 9.68
CA THR A 97 -4.68 14.87 8.61
C THR A 97 -5.60 13.90 7.86
N ASP A 98 -6.52 14.45 7.09
CA ASP A 98 -7.51 13.69 6.33
C ASP A 98 -7.00 13.43 4.90
N SER A 99 -7.33 12.26 4.33
CA SER A 99 -7.13 11.98 2.92
C SER A 99 -8.28 12.48 2.04
N GLY A 100 -9.51 12.54 2.56
CA GLY A 100 -10.71 12.76 1.77
C GLY A 100 -10.83 11.79 0.59
N ASP A 101 -11.46 12.26 -0.48
CA ASP A 101 -11.56 11.57 -1.77
C ASP A 101 -10.86 12.34 -2.89
N THR A 102 -10.67 11.69 -4.05
CA THR A 102 -10.17 12.29 -5.30
C THR A 102 -11.03 13.42 -5.86
N THR A 103 -12.22 13.64 -5.29
CA THR A 103 -13.13 14.76 -5.65
C THR A 103 -12.80 16.05 -4.94
N THR A 104 -11.87 16.01 -3.98
CA THR A 104 -11.51 17.13 -3.12
C THR A 104 -10.02 17.42 -3.23
N ASN A 105 -9.59 18.58 -2.74
CA ASN A 105 -8.17 18.91 -2.61
C ASN A 105 -7.59 18.56 -1.23
N ILE A 106 -8.34 17.82 -0.40
CA ILE A 106 -8.00 17.58 1.01
C ILE A 106 -6.64 16.91 1.14
N ALA A 107 -6.40 15.78 0.46
CA ALA A 107 -5.09 15.09 0.51
C ALA A 107 -3.91 16.01 0.15
N SER A 108 -4.05 16.82 -0.90
CA SER A 108 -2.99 17.76 -1.30
C SER A 108 -2.70 18.80 -0.22
N GLN A 109 -3.74 19.37 0.40
CA GLN A 109 -3.63 20.36 1.48
C GLN A 109 -3.07 19.75 2.77
N SER A 110 -3.48 18.53 3.08
CA SER A 110 -2.97 17.71 4.17
C SER A 110 -1.47 17.50 4.03
N VAL A 111 -0.98 17.12 2.84
CA VAL A 111 0.46 16.99 2.59
C VAL A 111 1.17 18.34 2.70
N ASP A 112 0.63 19.43 2.16
CA ASP A 112 1.26 20.76 2.27
C ASP A 112 1.46 21.18 3.75
N LYS A 113 0.47 20.88 4.60
CA LYS A 113 0.56 21.08 6.05
C LYS A 113 1.67 20.21 6.66
N LEU A 114 1.67 18.91 6.39
CA LEU A 114 2.64 17.97 6.94
C LEU A 114 4.09 18.29 6.52
N LEU A 115 4.30 18.70 5.28
CA LEU A 115 5.62 19.16 4.80
C LEU A 115 6.05 20.47 5.47
N THR A 116 5.11 21.38 5.75
CA THR A 116 5.39 22.60 6.52
C THR A 116 5.77 22.29 7.97
N GLU A 117 5.15 21.26 8.54
CA GLU A 117 5.47 20.70 9.87
C GLU A 117 6.75 19.87 9.87
N LYS A 118 7.34 19.62 8.70
CA LYS A 118 8.60 18.88 8.50
C LYS A 118 8.55 17.45 9.05
N VAL A 119 7.45 16.74 8.80
CA VAL A 119 7.40 15.31 9.11
C VAL A 119 8.40 14.52 8.28
N ASP A 120 8.94 13.44 8.85
CA ASP A 120 9.94 12.58 8.23
C ASP A 120 9.33 11.45 7.39
N ALA A 121 8.13 11.01 7.81
CA ALA A 121 7.35 10.00 7.13
C ALA A 121 5.86 10.31 7.21
N ILE A 122 5.11 9.87 6.20
CA ILE A 122 3.65 10.01 6.11
C ILE A 122 3.05 8.62 5.97
N VAL A 123 2.18 8.25 6.91
CA VAL A 123 1.39 7.02 6.84
C VAL A 123 0.09 7.28 6.09
N GLY A 124 -0.12 6.59 4.98
CA GLY A 124 -1.27 6.77 4.08
C GLY A 124 -0.88 7.05 2.61
N ALA A 125 -1.82 7.33 1.72
CA ALA A 125 -3.27 7.27 1.94
C ALA A 125 -3.82 5.84 1.71
N ALA A 126 -5.06 5.61 2.15
CA ALA A 126 -5.71 4.32 1.97
C ALA A 126 -6.14 4.06 0.52
N SER A 127 -6.73 5.06 -0.15
CA SER A 127 -7.11 4.94 -1.56
C SER A 127 -5.87 4.99 -2.46
N SER A 128 -5.79 4.07 -3.42
CA SER A 128 -4.78 4.06 -4.48
C SER A 128 -4.80 5.35 -5.29
N SER A 129 -5.97 5.77 -5.77
CA SER A 129 -6.10 6.99 -6.57
C SER A 129 -5.76 8.26 -5.79
N VAL A 130 -6.06 8.32 -4.48
CA VAL A 130 -5.62 9.43 -3.63
C VAL A 130 -4.11 9.42 -3.46
N SER A 131 -3.51 8.25 -3.19
CA SER A 131 -2.06 8.10 -3.03
C SER A 131 -1.30 8.47 -4.31
N GLU A 132 -1.79 8.05 -5.48
CA GLU A 132 -1.25 8.44 -6.80
C GLU A 132 -1.24 9.96 -6.99
N SER A 133 -2.20 10.69 -6.41
CA SER A 133 -2.28 12.15 -6.56
C SER A 133 -1.29 12.94 -5.68
N ILE A 134 -0.72 12.31 -4.64
CA ILE A 134 0.14 12.99 -3.66
C ILE A 134 1.56 12.43 -3.58
N ILE A 135 1.82 11.23 -4.11
CA ILE A 135 3.12 10.56 -4.01
C ILE A 135 4.27 11.42 -4.52
N ASP A 136 4.17 11.99 -5.73
CA ASP A 136 5.18 12.88 -6.31
C ASP A 136 5.50 14.08 -5.41
N LYS A 137 4.50 14.62 -4.70
CA LYS A 137 4.70 15.76 -3.79
C LYS A 137 5.50 15.34 -2.56
N ILE A 138 5.19 14.17 -2.00
CA ILE A 138 5.81 13.64 -0.79
C ILE A 138 7.25 13.23 -1.07
N THR A 139 7.47 12.42 -2.12
CA THR A 139 8.78 11.83 -2.43
C THR A 139 9.77 12.89 -2.90
N ARG A 140 9.36 13.86 -3.72
CA ARG A 140 10.21 15.01 -4.10
C ARG A 140 10.60 15.90 -2.93
N ALA A 141 9.85 15.88 -1.84
CA ALA A 141 10.19 16.58 -0.61
C ALA A 141 11.18 15.77 0.27
N GLY A 142 11.55 14.56 -0.15
CA GLY A 142 12.46 13.67 0.59
C GLY A 142 11.82 12.97 1.78
N VAL A 143 10.48 12.91 1.83
CA VAL A 143 9.70 12.30 2.90
C VAL A 143 9.24 10.91 2.47
N VAL A 144 9.28 9.94 3.39
CA VAL A 144 8.76 8.59 3.10
C VAL A 144 7.24 8.62 3.07
N GLN A 145 6.64 8.04 2.04
CA GLN A 145 5.22 7.68 2.06
C GLN A 145 5.09 6.18 2.35
N PHE A 146 4.30 5.83 3.35
CA PHE A 146 4.08 4.44 3.74
C PHE A 146 2.57 4.15 3.80
N SER A 147 2.02 3.44 2.81
CA SER A 147 0.58 3.10 2.85
C SER A 147 0.32 1.78 3.56
N PRO A 148 -0.63 1.74 4.51
CA PRO A 148 -1.06 0.48 5.10
C PRO A 148 -2.16 -0.23 4.30
N ALA A 149 -2.71 0.37 3.23
CA ALA A 149 -3.96 -0.11 2.65
C ALA A 149 -4.06 -0.06 1.12
N ASN A 150 -3.31 0.80 0.41
CA ASN A 150 -3.49 0.87 -1.03
C ASN A 150 -2.85 -0.35 -1.75
N THR A 151 -3.56 -0.87 -2.75
CA THR A 151 -3.23 -2.17 -3.36
C THR A 151 -2.91 -2.09 -4.85
N SER A 152 -3.13 -0.95 -5.50
CA SER A 152 -2.90 -0.81 -6.95
C SER A 152 -1.51 -1.31 -7.37
N ASP A 153 -1.47 -2.18 -8.37
CA ASP A 153 -0.21 -2.72 -8.92
C ASP A 153 0.68 -1.62 -9.49
N LYS A 154 0.14 -0.43 -9.78
CA LYS A 154 0.94 0.70 -10.28
C LYS A 154 2.05 1.11 -9.31
N PHE A 155 1.81 1.00 -8.01
CA PHE A 155 2.80 1.37 -6.99
C PHE A 155 4.05 0.51 -7.03
N THR A 156 3.99 -0.71 -7.58
CA THR A 156 5.17 -1.57 -7.77
C THR A 156 6.17 -0.98 -8.78
N THR A 157 5.73 -0.05 -9.64
CA THR A 157 6.53 0.51 -10.75
C THR A 157 6.49 2.03 -10.83
N ILE A 158 5.86 2.70 -9.87
CA ILE A 158 5.74 4.15 -9.88
C ILE A 158 7.11 4.75 -9.53
N GLU A 159 7.44 5.87 -10.18
CA GLU A 159 8.66 6.62 -9.81
C GLU A 159 8.41 7.33 -8.48
N ASP A 160 9.11 6.90 -7.44
CA ASP A 160 8.89 7.33 -6.04
C ASP A 160 10.18 7.78 -5.34
N ASP A 161 11.28 7.94 -6.08
CA ASP A 161 12.62 8.23 -5.56
C ASP A 161 13.12 7.22 -4.48
N GLY A 162 12.56 5.99 -4.46
CA GLY A 162 12.83 4.97 -3.46
C GLY A 162 12.23 5.26 -2.08
N LEU A 163 11.23 6.14 -2.01
CA LEU A 163 10.65 6.64 -0.76
C LEU A 163 9.22 6.17 -0.51
N TYR A 164 8.70 5.23 -1.32
CA TYR A 164 7.38 4.66 -1.14
C TYR A 164 7.45 3.21 -0.67
N PHE A 165 6.61 2.87 0.30
CA PHE A 165 6.47 1.52 0.85
C PHE A 165 5.00 1.23 1.15
N ARG A 166 4.63 -0.05 1.21
CA ARG A 166 3.31 -0.46 1.71
C ARG A 166 3.34 -1.79 2.46
N THR A 167 2.49 -1.92 3.47
CA THR A 167 2.27 -3.20 4.17
C THR A 167 1.13 -3.99 3.54
N ALA A 168 0.20 -3.31 2.86
CA ALA A 168 -0.80 -3.98 2.05
C ALA A 168 -0.15 -4.63 0.81
N PRO A 169 -0.53 -5.87 0.45
CA PRO A 169 -0.06 -6.50 -0.77
C PRO A 169 -0.67 -5.86 -2.03
N PRO A 170 0.03 -5.98 -3.18
CA PRO A 170 -0.51 -5.57 -4.47
C PRO A 170 -1.74 -6.39 -4.90
N ASP A 171 -2.60 -5.79 -5.71
CA ASP A 171 -3.82 -6.37 -6.30
C ASP A 171 -3.53 -7.66 -7.06
N LYS A 172 -2.32 -7.83 -7.61
CA LYS A 172 -1.89 -9.10 -8.21
C LYS A 172 -2.11 -10.30 -7.28
N LEU A 173 -1.88 -10.18 -5.97
CA LEU A 173 -2.15 -11.29 -5.05
C LEU A 173 -3.64 -11.43 -4.74
N GLN A 174 -4.33 -10.34 -4.40
CA GLN A 174 -5.75 -10.39 -4.04
C GLN A 174 -6.63 -10.83 -5.21
N GLY A 175 -6.37 -10.31 -6.42
CA GLY A 175 -7.05 -10.68 -7.64
C GLY A 175 -6.82 -12.15 -8.02
N ARG A 176 -5.62 -12.70 -7.75
CA ARG A 176 -5.38 -14.15 -7.86
C ARG A 176 -6.25 -14.94 -6.90
N VAL A 177 -6.21 -14.60 -5.61
CA VAL A 177 -6.99 -15.30 -4.58
C VAL A 177 -8.50 -15.24 -4.89
N LEU A 178 -9.01 -14.09 -5.30
CA LEU A 178 -10.43 -13.91 -5.63
C LEU A 178 -10.81 -14.66 -6.91
N GLY A 179 -9.99 -14.59 -7.97
CA GLY A 179 -10.21 -15.35 -9.20
C GLY A 179 -10.25 -16.85 -8.96
N ASP A 180 -9.29 -17.38 -8.19
CA ASP A 180 -9.26 -18.79 -7.80
C ASP A 180 -10.49 -19.18 -6.97
N LEU A 181 -10.92 -18.33 -6.03
CA LEU A 181 -12.12 -18.56 -5.23
C LEU A 181 -13.37 -18.66 -6.09
N VAL A 182 -13.52 -17.75 -7.05
CA VAL A 182 -14.64 -17.70 -7.99
C VAL A 182 -14.73 -18.98 -8.83
N VAL A 183 -13.59 -19.44 -9.35
CA VAL A 183 -13.49 -20.68 -10.13
C VAL A 183 -13.74 -21.91 -9.25
N ALA A 184 -13.17 -21.96 -8.04
CA ALA A 184 -13.33 -23.07 -7.10
C ALA A 184 -14.79 -23.25 -6.65
N ASP A 185 -15.56 -22.17 -6.58
CA ASP A 185 -17.00 -22.20 -6.29
C ASP A 185 -17.85 -22.67 -7.50
N GLY A 186 -17.23 -22.96 -8.65
CA GLY A 186 -17.88 -23.52 -9.83
C GLY A 186 -18.50 -22.49 -10.78
N ASN A 187 -18.11 -21.22 -10.68
CA ASN A 187 -18.58 -20.17 -11.60
C ASN A 187 -17.73 -20.16 -12.86
N ASP A 188 -18.24 -20.77 -13.93
CA ASP A 188 -17.60 -20.77 -15.25
C ASP A 188 -17.91 -19.50 -16.08
N THR A 189 -18.90 -18.71 -15.69
CA THR A 189 -19.17 -17.38 -16.27
C THR A 189 -19.36 -16.33 -15.19
N ILE A 190 -18.68 -15.18 -15.35
CA ILE A 190 -18.70 -14.10 -14.36
C ILE A 190 -18.93 -12.74 -15.00
N GLY A 191 -19.69 -11.90 -14.31
CA GLY A 191 -19.81 -10.47 -14.59
C GLY A 191 -18.99 -9.67 -13.58
N ILE A 192 -18.36 -8.58 -14.01
CA ILE A 192 -17.57 -7.72 -13.11
C ILE A 192 -18.12 -6.31 -13.16
N LEU A 193 -18.46 -5.75 -11.99
CA LEU A 193 -18.70 -4.33 -11.79
C LEU A 193 -17.54 -3.76 -10.98
N ALA A 194 -16.75 -2.89 -11.59
CA ALA A 194 -15.60 -2.27 -10.96
C ALA A 194 -15.71 -0.75 -10.97
N MET A 195 -15.37 -0.07 -9.90
CA MET A 195 -15.28 1.39 -9.92
C MET A 195 -14.20 1.84 -10.93
N GLN A 196 -14.51 2.88 -11.70
CA GLN A 196 -13.63 3.39 -12.75
C GLN A 196 -12.51 4.25 -12.18
N ASP A 197 -11.53 3.60 -11.57
CA ASP A 197 -10.26 4.20 -11.16
C ASP A 197 -9.09 3.21 -11.26
N SER A 198 -7.90 3.59 -10.79
CA SER A 198 -6.71 2.74 -10.89
C SER A 198 -6.78 1.48 -10.02
N TYR A 199 -7.43 1.56 -8.86
CA TYR A 199 -7.68 0.42 -7.99
C TYR A 199 -8.70 -0.53 -8.61
N GLY A 200 -9.90 -0.03 -8.91
CA GLY A 200 -10.99 -0.88 -9.36
C GLY A 200 -10.69 -1.57 -10.68
N SER A 201 -10.14 -0.81 -11.65
CA SER A 201 -9.80 -1.36 -12.97
C SER A 201 -8.62 -2.34 -12.90
N GLY A 202 -7.60 -2.02 -12.07
CA GLY A 202 -6.41 -2.86 -11.90
C GLY A 202 -6.72 -4.19 -11.22
N LEU A 203 -7.48 -4.17 -10.13
CA LEU A 203 -7.92 -5.39 -9.46
C LEU A 203 -8.83 -6.24 -10.37
N ALA A 204 -9.73 -5.59 -11.13
CA ALA A 204 -10.57 -6.29 -12.10
C ALA A 204 -9.75 -6.97 -13.21
N ASP A 205 -8.64 -6.37 -13.66
CA ASP A 205 -7.71 -6.99 -14.61
C ASP A 205 -7.09 -8.28 -14.02
N GLN A 206 -6.65 -8.25 -12.75
CA GLN A 206 -6.05 -9.41 -12.09
C GLN A 206 -7.04 -10.55 -11.85
N VAL A 207 -8.26 -10.21 -11.46
CA VAL A 207 -9.37 -11.18 -11.32
C VAL A 207 -9.70 -11.79 -12.68
N THR A 208 -9.83 -10.96 -13.73
CA THR A 208 -10.12 -11.42 -15.10
C THR A 208 -9.08 -12.42 -15.56
N LYS A 209 -7.79 -12.08 -15.42
CA LYS A 209 -6.68 -12.94 -15.81
C LYS A 209 -6.75 -14.29 -15.08
N THR A 210 -6.85 -14.26 -13.75
CA THR A 210 -6.81 -15.50 -12.96
C THR A 210 -8.03 -16.37 -13.21
N ALA A 211 -9.22 -15.78 -13.30
CA ALA A 211 -10.44 -16.52 -13.61
C ALA A 211 -10.35 -17.20 -14.98
N GLN A 212 -9.80 -16.52 -15.99
CA GLN A 212 -9.59 -17.08 -17.34
C GLN A 212 -8.57 -18.22 -17.34
N ASP A 213 -7.45 -18.05 -16.64
CA ASP A 213 -6.44 -19.11 -16.48
C ASP A 213 -7.02 -20.34 -15.75
N GLY A 214 -7.96 -20.12 -14.83
CA GLY A 214 -8.72 -21.16 -14.14
C GLY A 214 -9.89 -21.77 -14.94
N GLY A 215 -10.14 -21.29 -16.17
CA GLY A 215 -11.17 -21.84 -17.07
C GLY A 215 -12.55 -21.18 -17.00
N ALA A 216 -12.72 -20.09 -16.25
CA ALA A 216 -13.92 -19.26 -16.27
C ALA A 216 -13.87 -18.18 -17.36
N THR A 217 -15.04 -17.69 -17.78
CA THR A 217 -15.16 -16.62 -18.79
C THR A 217 -15.76 -15.36 -18.15
N VAL A 218 -15.10 -14.22 -18.31
CA VAL A 218 -15.71 -12.92 -18.02
C VAL A 218 -16.65 -12.57 -19.16
N VAL A 219 -17.97 -12.69 -18.93
CA VAL A 219 -19.00 -12.48 -19.97
C VAL A 219 -19.39 -11.02 -20.12
N GLU A 220 -19.16 -10.21 -19.10
CA GLU A 220 -19.33 -8.76 -19.13
C GLU A 220 -18.46 -8.13 -18.04
N ARG A 221 -17.80 -7.01 -18.37
CA ARG A 221 -17.15 -6.14 -17.40
C ARG A 221 -17.62 -4.71 -17.63
N VAL A 222 -18.01 -4.07 -16.53
CA VAL A 222 -18.41 -2.67 -16.53
C VAL A 222 -17.57 -1.92 -15.50
N ASP A 223 -16.74 -1.01 -16.00
CA ASP A 223 -16.06 -0.03 -15.16
C ASP A 223 -17.00 1.18 -15.00
N TYR A 224 -17.63 1.31 -13.82
CA TYR A 224 -18.70 2.27 -13.54
C TYR A 224 -18.16 3.56 -12.93
N ASP A 225 -18.84 4.70 -13.15
CA ASP A 225 -18.52 5.94 -12.42
C ASP A 225 -19.01 5.81 -10.97
N PRO A 226 -18.12 5.79 -9.95
CA PRO A 226 -18.54 5.65 -8.55
C PRO A 226 -19.37 6.85 -8.06
N LYS A 227 -19.37 7.96 -8.81
CA LYS A 227 -20.15 9.17 -8.51
C LYS A 227 -21.51 9.19 -9.20
N ALA A 228 -21.86 8.14 -9.94
CA ALA A 228 -23.13 8.06 -10.63
C ALA A 228 -24.30 8.21 -9.65
N ALA A 229 -25.36 8.89 -10.10
CA ALA A 229 -26.58 9.08 -9.32
C ALA A 229 -27.29 7.73 -9.08
N ASP A 230 -27.21 6.83 -10.06
CA ASP A 230 -27.69 5.46 -10.00
C ASP A 230 -26.82 4.54 -10.88
N PHE A 231 -26.97 3.22 -10.67
CA PHE A 231 -26.18 2.18 -11.36
C PHE A 231 -27.05 1.29 -12.27
N SER A 232 -28.24 1.77 -12.65
CA SER A 232 -29.26 0.95 -13.32
C SER A 232 -28.81 0.43 -14.68
N ALA A 233 -28.15 1.28 -15.48
CA ALA A 233 -27.62 0.92 -16.79
C ALA A 233 -26.47 -0.09 -16.69
N ASP A 234 -25.61 0.05 -15.69
CA ASP A 234 -24.45 -0.82 -15.50
C ASP A 234 -24.87 -2.22 -15.01
N VAL A 235 -25.79 -2.26 -14.03
CA VAL A 235 -26.40 -3.53 -13.60
C VAL A 235 -27.19 -4.20 -14.73
N ALA A 236 -27.85 -3.43 -15.60
CA ALA A 236 -28.59 -3.99 -16.74
C ALA A 236 -27.68 -4.68 -17.77
N LYS A 237 -26.46 -4.19 -17.99
CA LYS A 237 -25.45 -4.85 -18.85
C LYS A 237 -25.06 -6.22 -18.28
N ILE A 238 -24.74 -6.26 -16.99
CA ILE A 238 -24.42 -7.52 -16.27
C ILE A 238 -25.58 -8.50 -16.37
N LYS A 239 -26.81 -8.03 -16.14
CA LYS A 239 -28.03 -8.84 -16.27
C LYS A 239 -28.20 -9.42 -17.67
N ALA A 240 -27.97 -8.62 -18.70
CA ALA A 240 -28.11 -9.04 -20.09
C ALA A 240 -27.10 -10.14 -20.46
N ALA A 241 -25.90 -10.12 -19.87
CA ALA A 241 -24.89 -11.14 -20.05
C ALA A 241 -25.14 -12.44 -19.28
N ASN A 242 -26.04 -12.41 -18.27
CA ASN A 242 -26.49 -13.57 -17.49
C ASN A 242 -25.34 -14.45 -16.94
N PRO A 243 -24.41 -13.89 -16.14
CA PRO A 243 -23.33 -14.66 -15.52
C PRO A 243 -23.83 -15.57 -14.40
N LYS A 244 -23.01 -16.54 -13.95
CA LYS A 244 -23.26 -17.32 -12.73
C LYS A 244 -22.76 -16.62 -11.47
N GLY A 245 -21.61 -15.96 -11.57
CA GLY A 245 -21.00 -15.16 -10.51
C GLY A 245 -20.95 -13.67 -10.84
N ILE A 246 -20.99 -12.80 -9.83
CA ILE A 246 -20.85 -11.35 -9.98
C ILE A 246 -19.75 -10.88 -9.04
N VAL A 247 -18.71 -10.28 -9.58
CA VAL A 247 -17.62 -9.65 -8.81
C VAL A 247 -17.91 -8.16 -8.70
N LEU A 248 -17.85 -7.63 -7.48
CA LEU A 248 -18.07 -6.23 -7.15
C LEU A 248 -16.78 -5.65 -6.58
N ILE A 249 -16.25 -4.63 -7.23
CA ILE A 249 -15.04 -3.91 -6.82
C ILE A 249 -15.39 -2.43 -6.73
N GLY A 250 -15.28 -1.84 -5.55
CA GLY A 250 -15.73 -0.48 -5.29
C GLY A 250 -15.49 -0.06 -3.86
N PHE A 251 -16.07 1.06 -3.45
CA PHE A 251 -16.06 1.53 -2.08
C PHE A 251 -17.46 1.54 -1.46
N GLU A 252 -17.78 2.54 -0.62
CA GLU A 252 -19.06 2.66 0.08
C GLU A 252 -20.26 2.65 -0.88
N GLU A 253 -20.13 3.21 -2.08
CA GLU A 253 -21.18 3.27 -3.09
C GLU A 253 -21.66 1.89 -3.57
N THR A 254 -20.88 0.83 -3.30
CA THR A 254 -21.27 -0.56 -3.55
C THR A 254 -22.61 -0.90 -2.88
N SER A 255 -22.98 -0.25 -1.77
CA SER A 255 -24.31 -0.41 -1.16
C SER A 255 -25.46 -0.07 -2.13
N LYS A 256 -25.29 0.96 -2.97
CA LYS A 256 -26.26 1.34 -4.01
C LYS A 256 -26.24 0.36 -5.19
N VAL A 257 -25.06 -0.15 -5.56
CA VAL A 257 -24.92 -1.21 -6.58
C VAL A 257 -25.68 -2.47 -6.15
N VAL A 258 -25.51 -2.89 -4.90
CA VAL A 258 -26.23 -4.03 -4.30
C VAL A 258 -27.75 -3.79 -4.31
N GLN A 259 -28.21 -2.60 -3.92
CA GLN A 259 -29.63 -2.26 -3.98
C GLN A 259 -30.20 -2.37 -5.41
N GLU A 260 -29.44 -1.93 -6.41
CA GLU A 260 -29.85 -2.02 -7.81
C GLU A 260 -29.81 -3.46 -8.34
N LEU A 261 -28.82 -4.29 -7.96
CA LEU A 261 -28.79 -5.73 -8.25
C LEU A 261 -30.05 -6.42 -7.73
N VAL A 262 -30.42 -6.18 -6.47
CA VAL A 262 -31.63 -6.73 -5.85
C VAL A 262 -32.88 -6.27 -6.60
N LYS A 263 -32.99 -4.97 -6.88
CA LYS A 263 -34.12 -4.39 -7.63
C LYS A 263 -34.29 -5.00 -9.02
N GLN A 264 -33.20 -5.35 -9.68
CA GLN A 264 -33.22 -6.00 -10.99
C GLN A 264 -33.32 -7.54 -10.92
N GLY A 265 -33.34 -8.12 -9.72
CA GLY A 265 -33.55 -9.55 -9.48
C GLY A 265 -32.27 -10.41 -9.52
N LEU A 266 -31.09 -9.79 -9.44
CA LEU A 266 -29.79 -10.47 -9.41
C LEU A 266 -29.35 -10.80 -7.98
N THR A 267 -30.25 -11.32 -7.14
CA THR A 267 -30.02 -11.56 -5.71
C THR A 267 -28.95 -12.61 -5.41
N SER A 268 -28.27 -12.50 -4.26
CA SER A 268 -27.12 -13.34 -3.84
C SER A 268 -27.45 -14.85 -3.68
N ASP A 269 -28.72 -15.19 -3.47
CA ASP A 269 -29.22 -16.57 -3.45
C ASP A 269 -29.26 -17.20 -4.85
N LYS A 270 -29.34 -16.37 -5.90
CA LYS A 270 -29.39 -16.79 -7.32
C LYS A 270 -28.05 -16.63 -8.03
N TYR A 271 -27.31 -15.58 -7.70
CA TYR A 271 -26.01 -15.24 -8.28
C TYR A 271 -24.98 -15.17 -7.17
N LYS A 272 -23.86 -15.88 -7.31
CA LYS A 272 -22.80 -15.79 -6.29
C LYS A 272 -22.12 -14.43 -6.40
N TRP A 273 -22.23 -13.61 -5.36
CA TRP A 273 -21.54 -12.33 -5.32
C TRP A 273 -20.19 -12.46 -4.62
N TYR A 274 -19.22 -11.73 -5.14
CA TYR A 274 -17.84 -11.67 -4.65
C TYR A 274 -17.43 -10.22 -4.43
N MET A 275 -16.83 -9.95 -3.28
CA MET A 275 -16.42 -8.62 -2.83
C MET A 275 -14.92 -8.56 -2.51
N VAL A 276 -14.43 -7.35 -2.26
CA VAL A 276 -13.02 -7.03 -2.01
C VAL A 276 -12.89 -6.08 -0.84
N ASP A 277 -11.65 -5.81 -0.44
CA ASP A 277 -11.28 -4.95 0.68
C ASP A 277 -11.89 -3.56 0.64
N GLY A 278 -12.06 -2.98 -0.55
CA GLY A 278 -12.66 -1.67 -0.71
C GLY A 278 -14.15 -1.61 -0.34
N ASN A 279 -14.89 -2.72 -0.40
CA ASN A 279 -16.35 -2.71 -0.21
C ASN A 279 -16.88 -3.70 0.83
N MET A 280 -16.03 -4.51 1.43
CA MET A 280 -16.37 -5.32 2.59
C MET A 280 -16.46 -4.45 3.85
N SER A 281 -17.64 -4.40 4.44
CA SER A 281 -17.91 -3.67 5.70
C SER A 281 -19.10 -4.26 6.45
N ASN A 282 -19.08 -4.22 7.78
CA ASN A 282 -20.21 -4.60 8.64
C ASN A 282 -21.20 -3.45 8.85
N THR A 283 -20.82 -2.22 8.49
CA THR A 283 -21.65 -1.02 8.68
C THR A 283 -22.32 -0.56 7.38
N ASN A 284 -21.65 -0.68 6.23
CA ASN A 284 -22.16 -0.21 4.94
C ASN A 284 -23.49 -0.88 4.51
N PHE A 285 -23.72 -2.13 4.95
CA PHE A 285 -24.94 -2.88 4.61
C PHE A 285 -25.96 -2.97 5.76
N ALA A 286 -25.76 -2.25 6.86
CA ALA A 286 -26.62 -2.34 8.06
C ALA A 286 -28.09 -1.95 7.79
N GLN A 287 -28.34 -1.10 6.80
CA GLN A 287 -29.70 -0.69 6.39
C GLN A 287 -30.31 -1.57 5.30
N THR A 288 -29.55 -2.53 4.78
CA THR A 288 -30.03 -3.48 3.76
C THR A 288 -30.91 -4.55 4.44
N PRO A 289 -32.00 -5.03 3.82
CA PRO A 289 -32.81 -6.11 4.40
C PRO A 289 -31.96 -7.32 4.80
N LYS A 290 -32.18 -7.86 6.00
CA LYS A 290 -31.44 -9.03 6.50
C LYS A 290 -31.55 -10.20 5.53
N GLY A 291 -30.45 -10.93 5.35
CA GLY A 291 -30.32 -12.03 4.41
C GLY A 291 -29.92 -11.61 3.00
N THR A 292 -29.88 -10.31 2.68
CA THR A 292 -29.45 -9.85 1.35
C THR A 292 -27.99 -10.21 1.05
N MET A 293 -27.13 -10.16 2.06
CA MET A 293 -25.71 -10.47 1.92
C MET A 293 -25.38 -11.92 2.28
N ASP A 294 -26.37 -12.74 2.64
CA ASP A 294 -26.09 -14.09 3.15
C ASP A 294 -25.33 -14.94 2.11
N GLY A 295 -24.18 -15.48 2.51
CA GLY A 295 -23.34 -16.29 1.63
C GLY A 295 -22.48 -15.51 0.62
N VAL A 296 -22.55 -14.18 0.59
CA VAL A 296 -21.62 -13.34 -0.19
C VAL A 296 -20.22 -13.52 0.38
N LYS A 297 -19.25 -13.83 -0.49
CA LYS A 297 -17.85 -13.97 -0.10
C LYS A 297 -17.06 -12.73 -0.49
N GLY A 298 -15.96 -12.47 0.21
CA GLY A 298 -15.02 -11.45 -0.22
C GLY A 298 -13.62 -11.67 0.32
N THR A 299 -12.70 -10.83 -0.11
CA THR A 299 -11.28 -10.94 0.22
C THR A 299 -10.78 -9.68 0.90
N LEU A 300 -10.09 -9.83 2.03
CA LEU A 300 -9.38 -8.74 2.70
C LEU A 300 -7.89 -9.10 2.76
N PRO A 301 -6.98 -8.16 2.45
CA PRO A 301 -5.57 -8.33 2.79
C PRO A 301 -5.34 -8.46 4.29
N GLY A 302 -4.26 -9.17 4.63
CA GLY A 302 -3.81 -9.35 6.00
C GLY A 302 -4.04 -10.75 6.55
N ALA A 303 -3.26 -11.09 7.56
CA ALA A 303 -3.45 -12.27 8.39
C ALA A 303 -4.59 -12.10 9.41
N GLU A 304 -4.90 -13.15 10.17
CA GLU A 304 -5.84 -13.06 11.29
C GLU A 304 -5.36 -12.00 12.28
N ALA A 305 -6.20 -11.01 12.61
CA ALA A 305 -5.93 -10.06 13.68
C ALA A 305 -6.03 -10.80 15.02
N PRO A 306 -4.92 -11.11 15.72
CA PRO A 306 -5.00 -12.00 16.88
C PRO A 306 -5.79 -11.34 18.03
N GLU A 307 -6.51 -12.12 18.84
CA GLU A 307 -7.30 -11.59 19.97
C GLU A 307 -6.45 -10.72 20.92
N ALA A 308 -5.17 -11.06 21.09
CA ALA A 308 -4.22 -10.28 21.88
C ALA A 308 -3.97 -8.87 21.29
N PHE A 309 -3.91 -8.76 19.97
CA PHE A 309 -3.78 -7.48 19.27
C PHE A 309 -5.08 -6.68 19.34
N GLN A 310 -6.23 -7.31 19.11
CA GLN A 310 -7.54 -6.66 19.26
C GLN A 310 -7.74 -6.07 20.66
N LYS A 311 -7.36 -6.81 21.71
CA LYS A 311 -7.40 -6.31 23.11
C LYS A 311 -6.49 -5.11 23.34
N ARG A 312 -5.37 -5.00 22.63
CA ARG A 312 -4.47 -3.84 22.70
C ARG A 312 -5.10 -2.64 21.97
N LEU A 313 -5.65 -2.85 20.78
CA LEU A 313 -6.39 -1.81 20.05
C LEU A 313 -7.57 -1.27 20.85
N LEU A 314 -8.38 -2.14 21.48
CA LEU A 314 -9.53 -1.72 22.29
C LEU A 314 -9.15 -0.92 23.55
N LYS A 315 -7.90 -0.97 24.01
CA LYS A 315 -7.40 -0.07 25.06
C LYS A 315 -7.12 1.34 24.54
N VAL A 316 -6.84 1.47 23.25
CA VAL A 316 -6.62 2.75 22.56
C VAL A 316 -7.95 3.32 22.10
N ASN A 317 -8.77 2.51 21.44
CA ASN A 317 -10.11 2.88 20.98
C ASN A 317 -11.15 1.79 21.37
N PRO A 318 -11.88 1.98 22.48
CA PRO A 318 -12.89 1.03 22.93
C PRO A 318 -14.12 0.87 22.01
N GLU A 319 -14.32 1.81 21.07
CA GLU A 319 -15.47 1.81 20.15
C GLU A 319 -15.17 1.05 18.85
N LEU A 320 -13.96 0.51 18.70
CA LEU A 320 -13.54 -0.17 17.49
C LEU A 320 -14.32 -1.48 17.27
N ALA A 321 -15.02 -1.57 16.14
CA ALA A 321 -15.86 -2.72 15.76
C ALA A 321 -15.33 -3.51 14.55
N GLU A 322 -14.38 -2.95 13.81
CA GLU A 322 -13.72 -3.56 12.65
C GLU A 322 -12.19 -3.42 12.81
N TYR A 323 -11.41 -4.29 12.19
CA TYR A 323 -9.95 -4.34 12.35
C TYR A 323 -9.18 -4.25 11.03
N THR A 324 -9.88 -4.07 9.91
CA THR A 324 -9.29 -3.98 8.57
C THR A 324 -8.21 -2.91 8.53
N TYR A 325 -7.01 -3.27 8.06
CA TYR A 325 -5.83 -2.41 7.98
C TYR A 325 -5.26 -1.89 9.32
N ALA A 326 -5.77 -2.34 10.48
CA ALA A 326 -5.22 -1.94 11.78
C ALA A 326 -3.83 -2.53 12.03
N ALA A 327 -3.62 -3.79 11.67
CA ALA A 327 -2.33 -4.47 11.83
C ALA A 327 -1.28 -3.89 10.88
N GLU A 328 -1.67 -3.63 9.63
CA GLU A 328 -0.86 -3.04 8.58
C GLU A 328 -0.44 -1.61 8.94
N SER A 329 -1.34 -0.83 9.56
CA SER A 329 -1.05 0.51 10.06
C SER A 329 -0.10 0.50 11.25
N TYR A 330 -0.30 -0.46 12.17
CA TYR A 330 0.61 -0.66 13.31
C TYR A 330 2.03 -1.05 12.86
N ASP A 331 2.13 -1.97 11.89
CA ASP A 331 3.41 -2.44 11.37
C ASP A 331 4.12 -1.36 10.55
N ALA A 332 3.40 -0.57 9.75
CA ALA A 332 3.99 0.55 9.00
C ALA A 332 4.71 1.53 9.93
N VAL A 333 4.07 1.95 11.03
CA VAL A 333 4.68 2.84 12.02
C VAL A 333 5.86 2.17 12.73
N THR A 334 5.73 0.89 13.09
CA THR A 334 6.80 0.14 13.76
C THR A 334 8.03 0.01 12.87
N LEU A 335 7.84 -0.29 11.59
CA LEU A 335 8.90 -0.40 10.59
C LEU A 335 9.60 0.95 10.33
N ILE A 336 8.85 2.05 10.21
CA ILE A 336 9.43 3.41 10.10
C ILE A 336 10.34 3.68 11.31
N ALA A 337 9.87 3.38 12.52
CA ALA A 337 10.61 3.61 13.76
C ALA A 337 11.87 2.72 13.86
N LEU A 338 11.77 1.43 13.51
CA LEU A 338 12.90 0.51 13.51
C LEU A 338 13.95 0.88 12.45
N ALA A 339 13.51 1.31 11.27
CA ALA A 339 14.41 1.77 10.23
C ALA A 339 15.17 3.04 10.66
N ALA A 340 14.50 4.00 11.32
CA ALA A 340 15.15 5.18 11.88
C ALA A 340 16.18 4.82 12.98
N GLU A 341 15.85 3.88 13.87
CA GLU A 341 16.78 3.34 14.88
C GLU A 341 18.00 2.68 14.24
N ALA A 342 17.79 1.82 13.23
CA ALA A 342 18.86 1.15 12.51
C ALA A 342 19.76 2.14 11.74
N ALA A 343 19.16 3.19 11.17
CA ALA A 343 19.87 4.24 10.44
C ALA A 343 20.62 5.20 11.37
N LYS A 344 20.20 5.30 12.65
CA LYS A 344 20.65 6.33 13.60
C LYS A 344 20.42 7.75 13.06
N ALA A 345 19.34 7.91 12.29
CA ALA A 345 18.92 9.13 11.63
C ALA A 345 17.43 9.01 11.27
N ASP A 346 16.74 10.14 11.22
CA ASP A 346 15.30 10.24 11.01
C ASP A 346 14.90 10.81 9.64
N THR A 347 15.84 11.22 8.79
CA THR A 347 15.46 11.69 7.43
C THR A 347 14.80 10.59 6.61
N GLY A 348 13.87 10.96 5.72
CA GLY A 348 13.19 9.99 4.85
C GLY A 348 14.13 9.08 4.05
N ALA A 349 15.21 9.61 3.49
CA ALA A 349 16.23 8.81 2.80
C ALA A 349 16.94 7.79 3.71
N ALA A 350 17.19 8.15 4.97
CA ALA A 350 17.81 7.25 5.95
C ALA A 350 16.85 6.15 6.38
N ILE A 351 15.57 6.49 6.60
CA ILE A 351 14.50 5.53 6.91
C ILE A 351 14.34 4.55 5.74
N ALA A 352 14.11 5.04 4.52
CA ALA A 352 13.94 4.22 3.33
C ALA A 352 15.11 3.27 3.10
N GLY A 353 16.35 3.76 3.28
CA GLY A 353 17.56 2.96 3.15
C GLY A 353 17.69 1.79 4.13
N LYS A 354 16.83 1.71 5.16
CA LYS A 354 16.83 0.63 6.16
C LYS A 354 15.57 -0.22 6.20
N LEU A 355 14.47 0.19 5.57
CA LEU A 355 13.20 -0.54 5.62
C LEU A 355 13.31 -1.99 5.11
N VAL A 356 14.02 -2.22 4.00
CA VAL A 356 14.25 -3.57 3.48
C VAL A 356 15.16 -4.40 4.40
N GLU A 357 16.15 -3.78 5.04
CA GLU A 357 17.10 -4.46 5.93
C GLU A 357 16.43 -4.91 7.23
N VAL A 358 15.60 -4.07 7.85
CA VAL A 358 14.96 -4.40 9.14
C VAL A 358 13.80 -5.40 9.02
N SER A 359 13.37 -5.70 7.80
CA SER A 359 12.21 -6.57 7.55
C SER A 359 12.57 -8.01 7.16
N LYS A 360 13.86 -8.36 6.96
CA LYS A 360 14.24 -9.72 6.57
C LYS A 360 15.69 -10.08 6.88
N GLY A 361 15.95 -11.37 7.05
CA GLY A 361 17.30 -11.94 7.02
C GLY A 361 18.12 -11.82 8.32
N GLY A 362 17.66 -11.02 9.28
CA GLY A 362 18.22 -10.93 10.62
C GLY A 362 17.56 -11.85 11.64
N THR A 363 17.68 -11.50 12.92
CA THR A 363 17.03 -12.19 14.04
C THR A 363 15.56 -11.82 14.12
N LYS A 364 14.67 -12.81 14.05
CA LYS A 364 13.22 -12.61 14.17
C LYS A 364 12.85 -11.90 15.48
N CYS A 365 12.03 -10.87 15.38
CA CYS A 365 11.47 -10.12 16.51
C CYS A 365 10.09 -9.55 16.12
N THR A 366 9.21 -9.29 17.10
CA THR A 366 7.76 -9.09 16.81
C THR A 366 7.19 -7.76 17.29
N GLY A 367 7.95 -6.97 18.03
CA GLY A 367 7.52 -5.67 18.52
C GLY A 367 8.67 -4.69 18.66
N PHE A 368 8.36 -3.39 18.64
CA PHE A 368 9.38 -2.34 18.61
C PHE A 368 10.42 -2.49 19.70
N LYS A 369 10.02 -2.72 20.96
CA LYS A 369 10.97 -2.83 22.08
C LYS A 369 12.00 -3.94 21.87
N GLU A 370 11.52 -5.14 21.53
CA GLU A 370 12.38 -6.31 21.32
C GLU A 370 13.36 -6.05 20.18
N CYS A 371 12.86 -5.58 19.04
CA CYS A 371 13.65 -5.28 17.86
C CYS A 371 14.66 -4.14 18.09
N ALA A 372 14.26 -3.07 18.77
CA ALA A 372 15.13 -1.95 19.09
C ALA A 372 16.25 -2.35 20.08
N ASP A 373 15.98 -3.24 21.03
CA ASP A 373 16.99 -3.78 21.94
C ASP A 373 18.05 -4.61 21.17
N LEU A 374 17.63 -5.40 20.17
CA LEU A 374 18.54 -6.12 19.27
C LEU A 374 19.40 -5.18 18.42
N LEU A 375 18.79 -4.15 17.81
CA LEU A 375 19.52 -3.13 17.04
C LEU A 375 20.56 -2.40 17.91
N LYS A 376 20.23 -2.05 19.15
CA LYS A 376 21.15 -1.43 20.12
C LYS A 376 22.31 -2.37 20.49
N ALA A 377 22.08 -3.68 20.49
CA ALA A 377 23.11 -4.70 20.69
C ALA A 377 23.97 -4.94 19.43
N GLY A 378 23.68 -4.27 18.31
CA GLY A 378 24.39 -4.44 17.04
C GLY A 378 23.99 -5.71 16.30
N THR A 379 22.77 -6.19 16.52
CA THR A 379 22.21 -7.37 15.85
C THR A 379 21.25 -6.94 14.75
N ASP A 380 21.44 -7.48 13.54
CA ASP A 380 20.50 -7.31 12.43
C ASP A 380 19.19 -8.01 12.78
N ILE A 381 18.06 -7.38 12.44
CA ILE A 381 16.71 -7.86 12.80
C ILE A 381 15.92 -8.29 11.58
N ASP A 382 14.91 -9.11 11.83
CA ASP A 382 13.87 -9.50 10.88
C ASP A 382 12.53 -9.27 11.58
N TYR A 383 11.95 -8.09 11.38
CA TYR A 383 10.68 -7.74 12.00
C TYR A 383 9.54 -8.56 11.41
N ASP A 384 8.88 -9.35 12.27
CA ASP A 384 7.73 -10.18 11.94
C ASP A 384 6.50 -9.62 12.66
N GLY A 385 5.77 -8.76 11.94
CA GLY A 385 4.72 -7.93 12.48
C GLY A 385 3.38 -8.64 12.68
N VAL A 386 2.35 -7.86 13.00
CA VAL A 386 1.01 -8.38 13.27
C VAL A 386 0.25 -8.71 11.98
N SER A 387 0.45 -7.93 10.92
CA SER A 387 -0.20 -8.11 9.61
C SER A 387 0.31 -9.36 8.86
N GLY A 388 1.39 -9.96 9.37
CA GLY A 388 2.07 -11.13 8.83
C GLY A 388 3.55 -10.83 8.56
N PRO A 389 4.24 -11.68 7.79
CA PRO A 389 5.57 -11.37 7.31
C PRO A 389 5.53 -10.09 6.48
N VAL A 390 6.35 -9.12 6.85
CA VAL A 390 6.48 -7.82 6.19
C VAL A 390 7.82 -7.70 5.46
N ASP A 391 8.37 -8.82 5.01
CA ASP A 391 9.61 -8.92 4.23
C ASP A 391 9.50 -8.12 2.94
N PHE A 392 10.10 -6.93 2.87
CA PHE A 392 10.02 -6.09 1.67
C PHE A 392 10.92 -6.59 0.54
N ASN A 393 10.42 -6.50 -0.68
CA ASN A 393 11.25 -6.55 -1.88
C ASN A 393 11.93 -5.19 -2.12
N ASP A 394 12.75 -5.12 -3.16
CA ASP A 394 13.58 -3.94 -3.43
C ASP A 394 12.78 -2.73 -3.93
N VAL A 395 11.48 -2.88 -4.22
CA VAL A 395 10.58 -1.81 -4.68
C VAL A 395 9.56 -1.39 -3.60
N GLY A 396 9.74 -1.84 -2.35
CA GLY A 396 8.90 -1.42 -1.23
C GLY A 396 7.56 -2.15 -1.08
N ASP A 397 7.35 -3.22 -1.86
CA ASP A 397 6.20 -4.12 -1.70
C ASP A 397 6.54 -5.27 -0.74
N PRO A 398 5.56 -5.82 0.00
CA PRO A 398 5.78 -7.07 0.71
C PRO A 398 6.08 -8.17 -0.32
N SER A 399 7.06 -9.04 -0.05
CA SER A 399 7.41 -10.16 -0.92
C SER A 399 6.41 -11.31 -0.78
N VAL A 400 5.90 -11.53 0.42
CA VAL A 400 4.91 -12.54 0.76
C VAL A 400 3.81 -11.88 1.57
N ALA A 401 2.56 -12.24 1.28
CA ALA A 401 1.43 -11.73 2.04
C ALA A 401 0.34 -12.78 2.17
N THR A 402 -0.63 -12.48 3.04
CA THR A 402 -1.81 -13.30 3.30
C THR A 402 -3.06 -12.54 2.87
N ILE A 403 -3.98 -13.24 2.22
CA ILE A 403 -5.34 -12.76 1.93
C ILE A 403 -6.32 -13.65 2.68
N GLY A 404 -7.19 -13.05 3.49
CA GLY A 404 -8.31 -13.74 4.12
C GLY A 404 -9.53 -13.78 3.20
N VAL A 405 -10.20 -14.93 3.15
CA VAL A 405 -11.53 -15.08 2.53
C VAL A 405 -12.57 -15.03 3.62
N TYR A 406 -13.53 -14.12 3.49
CA TYR A 406 -14.60 -13.89 4.45
C TYR A 406 -15.96 -14.19 3.82
N GLN A 407 -16.95 -14.43 4.65
CA GLN A 407 -18.32 -14.68 4.21
C GLN A 407 -19.32 -13.95 5.10
N TYR A 408 -20.23 -13.24 4.45
CA TYR A 408 -21.38 -12.61 5.10
C TYR A 408 -22.40 -13.66 5.57
N ARG A 409 -23.05 -13.34 6.69
CA ARG A 409 -24.08 -14.14 7.36
C ARG A 409 -25.45 -13.50 7.14
N ALA A 410 -26.51 -14.19 7.57
CA ALA A 410 -27.90 -13.74 7.43
C ALA A 410 -28.23 -12.39 8.10
N ASP A 411 -27.39 -11.89 9.01
CA ASP A 411 -27.53 -10.55 9.59
C ASP A 411 -26.84 -9.44 8.79
N ASN A 412 -26.33 -9.75 7.59
CA ASN A 412 -25.53 -8.88 6.73
C ASN A 412 -24.21 -8.43 7.33
N THR A 413 -23.64 -9.23 8.23
CA THR A 413 -22.28 -9.03 8.77
C THR A 413 -21.38 -10.23 8.49
N PHE A 414 -20.07 -10.04 8.58
CA PHE A 414 -19.07 -11.10 8.58
C PHE A 414 -18.19 -11.00 9.84
N ASP A 415 -17.42 -12.05 10.09
CA ASP A 415 -16.46 -12.08 11.19
C ASP A 415 -15.22 -11.25 10.86
N ALA A 416 -15.19 -9.98 11.29
CA ALA A 416 -14.06 -9.10 10.99
C ALA A 416 -12.76 -9.51 11.70
N ALA A 417 -12.82 -10.42 12.67
CA ALA A 417 -11.65 -10.93 13.37
C ALA A 417 -11.04 -12.16 12.68
N LYS A 418 -11.84 -12.92 11.92
CA LYS A 418 -11.43 -14.23 11.44
C LYS A 418 -12.04 -14.63 10.09
N ALA A 419 -11.16 -14.83 9.12
CA ALA A 419 -11.51 -15.40 7.82
C ALA A 419 -11.97 -16.86 7.92
N ILE A 420 -12.77 -17.31 6.95
CA ILE A 420 -13.09 -18.74 6.77
C ILE A 420 -11.92 -19.52 6.18
N GLU A 421 -11.00 -18.83 5.49
CA GLU A 421 -9.79 -19.37 4.89
C GLU A 421 -8.75 -18.26 4.79
N TYR A 422 -7.46 -18.59 4.97
CA TYR A 422 -6.35 -17.70 4.66
C TYR A 422 -5.50 -18.31 3.55
N ARG A 423 -5.17 -17.50 2.55
CA ARG A 423 -4.27 -17.87 1.45
C ARG A 423 -3.01 -17.02 1.52
N ARG A 424 -1.88 -17.70 1.72
CA ARG A 424 -0.55 -17.08 1.69
C ARG A 424 0.07 -17.28 0.32
N GLY A 425 0.63 -16.23 -0.26
CA GLY A 425 1.23 -16.28 -1.59
C GLY A 425 2.42 -15.35 -1.73
N ASN A 426 3.30 -15.68 -2.67
CA ASN A 426 4.39 -14.81 -3.10
C ASN A 426 3.83 -13.77 -4.07
N ILE A 427 4.29 -12.51 -3.95
CA ILE A 427 3.81 -11.43 -4.81
C ILE A 427 4.29 -11.61 -6.26
N ASP A 428 5.50 -12.12 -6.46
CA ASP A 428 6.13 -12.23 -7.78
C ASP A 428 5.53 -13.31 -8.69
N GLY A 429 4.77 -14.26 -8.16
CA GLY A 429 4.29 -15.42 -8.92
C GLY A 429 4.23 -16.65 -8.06
#